data_AF-A0A356KNE2-F1
#
_entry.id   AF-A0A356KNE2-F1
#
_cell.length_a   1.000
_cell.length_b   1.000
_cell.length_c   1.000
_cell.angle_alpha   90.00
_cell.angle_beta   90.00
_cell.angle_gamma   90.00
#
_symmetry.space_group_name_H-M   'P 1'
#
loop_
_entity.id
_entity.type
_entity.pdbx_description
1 polymer ?
#
loop_
_entity_poly.entity_id
_entity_poly.type
_entity_poly.pdbx_seq_one_letter_code
_entity_poly.pdbx_strand_id
1 'polypeptide(L)' 'FFTTKEAGEGTGLGLSVGFAIIRDHGGCIWVDTRAGEGTTFTLDLPRDLPETSQVEAAGAGDET' A
#
# COMPACT_ATOMS: atom_id res chain seq x y z
N PHE A 1 2.12 9.55 4.17
CA PHE A 1 1.30 9.97 3.01
C PHE A 1 2.02 11.08 2.27
N PHE A 2 1.82 11.22 0.96
CA PHE A 2 2.58 12.14 0.11
C PHE A 2 1.75 12.56 -1.11
N THR A 3 1.88 13.83 -1.51
CA THR A 3 1.27 14.37 -2.75
C THR A 3 2.17 15.45 -3.31
N THR A 4 2.21 15.55 -4.65
CA THR A 4 2.83 16.68 -5.36
C THR A 4 1.83 17.76 -5.72
N LYS A 5 0.54 17.56 -5.40
CA LYS A 5 -0.51 18.56 -5.61
C LYS A 5 -0.45 19.66 -4.55
N GLU A 6 -0.98 20.82 -4.89
CA GLU A 6 -1.08 21.98 -4.00
C GLU A 6 -1.91 21.70 -2.75
N ALA A 7 -1.71 22.51 -1.72
CA ALA A 7 -2.46 22.40 -0.48
C ALA A 7 -3.97 22.55 -0.71
N GLY A 8 -4.74 21.55 -0.28
CA GLY A 8 -6.21 21.51 -0.46
C GLY A 8 -6.69 20.77 -1.71
N GLU A 9 -5.81 20.44 -2.66
CA GLU A 9 -6.18 19.73 -3.90
C GLU A 9 -6.06 18.19 -3.79
N GLY A 10 -5.60 17.72 -2.65
CA GLY A 10 -5.51 16.30 -2.34
C GLY A 10 -4.78 16.03 -1.03
N THR A 11 -5.14 14.93 -0.38
CA THR A 11 -4.56 14.52 0.92
C THR A 11 -3.32 13.65 0.77
N GLY A 12 -3.02 13.15 -0.44
CA GLY A 12 -1.89 12.26 -0.69
C GLY A 12 -2.02 10.87 -0.05
N LEU A 13 -3.24 10.47 0.33
CA LEU A 13 -3.50 9.20 1.01
C LEU A 13 -3.72 8.01 0.06
N GLY A 14 -4.11 8.26 -1.19
CA GLY A 14 -4.56 7.21 -2.12
C GLY A 14 -3.58 6.06 -2.30
N LEU A 15 -2.31 6.37 -2.61
CA LEU A 15 -1.29 5.33 -2.81
C LEU A 15 -0.94 4.60 -1.49
N SER A 16 -0.95 5.30 -0.36
CA SER A 16 -0.70 4.67 0.95
C SER A 16 -1.82 3.71 1.35
N VAL A 17 -3.08 4.07 1.09
CA VAL A 17 -4.24 3.20 1.34
C VAL A 17 -4.23 2.01 0.39
N GLY A 18 -3.99 2.24 -0.91
CA GLY A 18 -3.88 1.16 -1.90
C GLY A 18 -2.77 0.17 -1.56
N PHE A 19 -1.59 0.65 -1.15
CA PHE A 19 -0.48 -0.21 -0.73
C PHE A 19 -0.84 -1.09 0.47
N ALA A 20 -1.51 -0.53 1.49
CA ALA A 20 -1.97 -1.31 2.63
C ALA A 20 -2.96 -2.41 2.21
N ILE A 21 -3.97 -2.07 1.39
CA ILE A 21 -4.95 -3.03 0.88
C ILE A 21 -4.27 -4.17 0.14
N ILE A 22 -3.35 -3.87 -0.79
CA ILE A 22 -2.64 -4.88 -1.58
C ILE A 22 -1.85 -5.83 -0.67
N ARG A 23 -1.09 -5.27 0.28
CA ARG A 23 -0.30 -6.05 1.22
C ARG A 23 -1.16 -6.93 2.13
N ASP A 24 -2.27 -6.40 2.64
CA ASP A 24 -3.17 -7.12 3.53
C ASP A 24 -3.87 -8.28 2.80
N HIS A 25 -3.95 -8.24 1.47
CA HIS A 25 -4.40 -9.34 0.61
C HIS A 25 -3.25 -10.27 0.14
N GLY A 26 -2.03 -10.12 0.68
CA GLY A 26 -0.86 -10.91 0.28
C GLY A 26 -0.34 -10.58 -1.12
N GLY A 27 -0.72 -9.43 -1.67
CA GLY A 27 -0.33 -8.97 -2.99
C GLY A 27 0.99 -8.21 -3.04
N CYS A 28 1.43 -7.94 -4.27
CA CYS A 28 2.59 -7.11 -4.58
C CYS A 28 2.22 -6.01 -5.58
N ILE A 29 2.95 -4.90 -5.53
CA ILE A 29 2.80 -3.77 -6.45
C ILE A 29 4.15 -3.34 -7.01
N TRP A 30 4.21 -3.10 -8.32
CA TRP A 30 5.37 -2.56 -9.03
C TRP A 30 4.97 -1.28 -9.76
N VAL A 31 5.97 -0.43 -10.01
CA VAL A 31 5.78 0.83 -10.73
C VAL A 31 6.82 0.96 -11.83
N ASP A 32 6.34 1.19 -13.04
CA ASP A 32 7.13 1.54 -14.20
C ASP A 32 6.75 2.95 -14.62
N THR A 33 7.74 3.84 -14.66
CA THR A 33 7.49 5.26 -15.00
C THR A 33 8.62 5.83 -15.83
N ARG A 34 8.26 6.69 -16.77
CA ARG A 34 9.20 7.50 -17.53
C ARG A 34 8.62 8.90 -17.73
N ALA A 35 9.45 9.91 -17.48
CA ALA A 35 9.05 11.30 -17.60
C ALA A 35 8.52 11.60 -19.01
N GLY A 36 7.32 12.18 -19.09
CA GLY A 36 6.65 12.47 -20.36
C GLY A 36 5.90 11.30 -21.00
N GLU A 37 6.01 10.08 -20.48
CA GLU A 37 5.35 8.87 -21.02
C GLU A 37 4.27 8.30 -20.09
N GLY A 38 4.16 8.84 -18.88
CA GLY A 38 3.20 8.43 -17.87
C GLY A 38 3.77 7.43 -16.86
N THR A 39 2.87 6.82 -16.09
CA THR A 39 3.21 5.88 -15.01
C THR A 39 2.25 4.71 -15.06
N THR A 40 2.80 3.50 -15.02
CA THR A 40 2.05 2.24 -14.95
C THR A 40 2.29 1.60 -13.59
N PHE A 41 1.20 1.21 -12.93
CA PHE A 41 1.23 0.41 -11.72
C PHE A 41 0.74 -0.99 -12.04
N THR A 42 1.56 -2.00 -11.74
CA THR A 42 1.23 -3.42 -11.94
C THR A 42 0.98 -4.05 -10.58
N LEU A 43 -0.11 -4.80 -10.44
CA LEU A 43 -0.50 -5.43 -9.19
C LEU A 43 -0.64 -6.94 -9.43
N ASP A 44 0.03 -7.74 -8.59
CA ASP A 44 -0.19 -9.19 -8.53
C ASP A 44 -0.89 -9.52 -7.22
N LEU A 45 -2.00 -10.26 -7.33
CA LEU A 45 -2.79 -10.72 -6.21
C LEU A 45 -2.88 -12.26 -6.25
N PRO A 46 -2.80 -12.93 -5.09
CA PRO A 46 -3.12 -14.35 -4.99
C PRO A 46 -4.52 -14.63 -5.52
N ARG A 47 -4.66 -15.66 -6.36
CA ARG A 47 -5.97 -16.07 -6.92
C ARG A 47 -6.91 -16.57 -5.83
N ASP A 48 -6.36 -17.33 -4.90
CA ASP A 48 -7.06 -17.81 -3.71
C ASP A 48 -6.60 -16.94 -2.54
N LEU A 49 -7.53 -16.56 -1.66
CA LEU A 49 -7.17 -15.83 -0.44
C LEU A 49 -6.15 -16.68 0.33
N PRO A 50 -4.98 -16.14 0.71
CA PRO A 50 -4.14 -16.83 1.68
C PRO A 50 -5.01 -17.07 2.91
N GLU A 51 -5.08 -18.31 3.41
CA GLU A 51 -5.69 -18.55 4.71
C GLU A 51 -5.03 -17.58 5.68
N THR A 52 -5.82 -16.65 6.23
CA THR A 52 -5.32 -15.61 7.12
C THR A 52 -4.75 -16.27 8.36
N SER A 53 -3.49 -16.66 8.34
CA SER A 53 -2.73 -16.97 9.53
C SER A 53 -2.48 -15.63 10.20
N GLN A 54 -3.24 -15.38 11.26
CA GLN A 54 -3.11 -14.22 12.14
C GLN A 54 -1.63 -14.03 12.49
N VAL A 55 -1.03 -12.94 11.99
CA VAL A 55 0.25 -12.48 12.53
C VAL A 55 -0.08 -11.82 13.85
N GLU A 56 0.30 -12.50 14.92
CA GLU A 56 0.13 -12.04 16.29
C GLU A 56 0.69 -10.64 16.48
N ALA A 57 -0.08 -9.81 17.18
CA ALA A 57 0.33 -8.50 17.66
C ALA A 57 1.49 -8.67 18.65
N ALA A 58 2.72 -8.61 18.15
CA ALA A 58 3.90 -8.56 18.98
C ALA A 58 4.08 -7.15 19.55
N GLY A 59 3.81 -7.00 20.85
CA GLY A 59 4.50 -6.04 21.70
C GLY A 59 3.68 -4.87 22.23
N ALA A 60 2.61 -5.16 23.00
CA ALA A 60 2.36 -4.36 24.18
C ALA A 60 3.43 -4.73 25.23
N GLY A 61 4.33 -3.81 25.51
CA GLY A 61 5.21 -3.82 26.68
C GLY A 61 5.57 -2.36 26.93
N ASP A 62 5.62 -1.85 28.14
CA ASP A 62 5.35 -2.34 29.48
C ASP A 62 5.29 -1.05 30.33
N GLU A 63 4.55 -1.07 31.41
CA GLU A 63 4.41 0.05 32.34
C GLU A 63 5.77 0.45 32.94
N THR A 64 6.07 1.75 33.00
CA THR A 64 6.66 2.43 34.18
C THR A 64 6.69 3.95 34.00
#